data_AF-A0A6L3ZZ87-F1
#
_entry.id   AF-A0A6L3ZZ87-F1
#
_cell.length_a   1.000
_cell.length_b   1.000
_cell.length_c   1.000
_cell.angle_alpha   90.00
_cell.angle_beta   90.00
_cell.angle_gamma   90.00
#
_symmetry.space_group_name_H-M   'P 1'
#
loop_
_entity.id
_entity.type
_entity.pdbx_description
1 polymer ?
#
loop_
_entity_poly.entity_id
_entity_poly.type
_entity_poly.pdbx_seq_one_letter_code
_entity_poly.pdbx_strand_id
1 'polypeptide(L)'
;SIPEKPDAVVIVTKPEVTEQIVQQCADADIHYVWIHHSFMGNSSSEKAVQFCKEHNINVIANGCPMMFCAPVDFGHKCMRWIGKMTGKLPKEG
;
A
#
# COMPACT_ATOMS: atom_id res chain seq x y z
N SER A 1 -13.45 -12.34 -11.12
CA SER A 1 -13.91 -12.46 -9.72
C SER A 1 -13.14 -13.58 -9.04
N ILE A 2 -12.86 -13.45 -7.76
CA ILE A 2 -12.20 -14.46 -6.93
C ILE A 2 -13.23 -15.16 -6.02
N PRO A 3 -12.99 -16.43 -5.64
CA PRO A 3 -13.98 -17.22 -4.90
C PRO A 3 -14.21 -16.74 -3.47
N GLU A 4 -13.24 -16.04 -2.88
CA GLU A 4 -13.28 -15.52 -1.52
C GLU A 4 -12.92 -14.03 -1.52
N LYS A 5 -13.60 -13.25 -0.66
CA LYS A 5 -13.27 -11.84 -0.44
C LYS A 5 -11.96 -11.76 0.35
N PRO A 6 -10.95 -11.02 -0.12
CA PRO A 6 -9.70 -10.87 0.60
C PRO A 6 -9.87 -9.89 1.78
N ASP A 7 -9.16 -10.13 2.87
CA ASP A 7 -9.14 -9.22 4.02
C ASP A 7 -8.39 -7.91 3.71
N ALA A 8 -7.38 -7.97 2.83
CA ALA A 8 -6.53 -6.86 2.47
C ALA A 8 -6.10 -6.90 0.99
N VAL A 9 -5.81 -5.73 0.43
CA VAL A 9 -5.35 -5.58 -0.96
C VAL A 9 -4.01 -4.84 -1.01
N VAL A 10 -3.06 -5.41 -1.74
CA VAL A 10 -1.79 -4.75 -2.08
C VAL A 10 -1.87 -4.26 -3.53
N ILE A 11 -1.70 -2.96 -3.73
CA ILE A 11 -1.83 -2.29 -5.03
C ILE A 11 -0.44 -2.01 -5.60
N VAL A 12 -0.12 -2.65 -6.72
CA VAL A 12 1.13 -2.47 -7.48
C VAL A 12 0.79 -2.16 -8.93
N THR A 13 0.39 -0.92 -9.20
CA THR A 13 -0.04 -0.46 -10.53
C THR A 13 0.34 1.02 -10.75
N LYS A 14 -0.14 1.65 -11.83
CA LYS A 14 0.02 3.10 -12.04
C LYS A 14 -0.95 3.90 -11.15
N PRO A 15 -0.60 5.13 -10.72
CA PRO A 15 -1.45 5.93 -9.82
C PRO A 15 -2.90 6.11 -10.29
N GLU A 16 -3.12 6.23 -11.61
CA GLU A 16 -4.47 6.43 -12.16
C GLU A 16 -5.36 5.20 -11.97
N VAL A 17 -4.77 4.01 -11.96
CA VAL A 17 -5.49 2.75 -11.74
C VAL A 17 -5.71 2.51 -10.24
N THR A 18 -4.80 2.98 -9.38
CA THR A 18 -4.96 2.91 -7.92
C THR A 18 -6.26 3.57 -7.45
N GLU A 19 -6.63 4.71 -8.03
CA GLU A 19 -7.90 5.40 -7.70
C GLU A 19 -9.13 4.53 -7.96
N GLN A 20 -9.13 3.76 -9.04
CA GLN A 20 -10.22 2.83 -9.36
C GLN A 20 -10.22 1.62 -8.42
N ILE A 21 -9.04 1.12 -8.06
CA ILE A 21 -8.94 -0.06 -7.17
C ILE A 21 -9.42 0.29 -5.76
N VAL A 22 -9.12 1.48 -5.22
CA VAL A 22 -9.61 1.85 -3.88
C VAL A 22 -11.13 2.00 -3.84
N GLN A 23 -11.77 2.42 -4.94
CA GLN A 23 -13.23 2.41 -5.07
C GLN A 23 -13.77 0.98 -5.06
N GLN A 24 -13.16 0.07 -5.82
CA GLN A 24 -13.54 -1.35 -5.82
C GLN A 24 -13.37 -1.99 -4.43
N CYS A 25 -12.36 -1.57 -3.66
CA CYS A 25 -12.17 -2.01 -2.28
C CYS A 25 -13.33 -1.55 -1.38
N ALA A 26 -13.77 -0.29 -1.52
CA ALA A 26 -14.93 0.22 -0.79
C ALA A 26 -16.21 -0.55 -1.15
N ASP A 27 -16.47 -0.74 -2.45
CA ASP A 27 -17.66 -1.47 -2.93
C ASP A 27 -17.68 -2.94 -2.47
N ALA A 28 -16.49 -3.54 -2.34
CA ALA A 28 -16.32 -4.90 -1.86
C ALA A 28 -16.25 -5.01 -0.34
N ASP A 29 -16.36 -3.92 0.42
CA ASP A 29 -16.23 -3.92 1.89
C ASP A 29 -14.86 -4.47 2.34
N ILE A 30 -13.78 -3.96 1.75
CA ILE A 30 -12.38 -4.25 2.07
C ILE A 30 -11.78 -3.01 2.75
N HIS A 31 -11.29 -3.18 3.98
CA HIS A 31 -10.87 -2.06 4.84
C HIS A 31 -9.35 -1.94 5.01
N TYR A 32 -8.55 -2.81 4.38
CA TYR A 32 -7.09 -2.76 4.49
C TYR A 32 -6.45 -2.71 3.11
N VAL A 33 -5.76 -1.61 2.83
CA VAL A 33 -5.09 -1.38 1.55
C VAL A 33 -3.65 -0.97 1.76
N TRP A 34 -2.74 -1.58 1.00
CA TRP A 34 -1.35 -1.14 0.90
C TRP A 34 -1.06 -0.70 -0.52
N ILE A 35 -0.73 0.58 -0.71
CA ILE A 35 -0.31 1.11 -2.00
C ILE A 35 1.22 1.08 -2.06
N HIS A 36 1.76 0.30 -2.99
CA HIS A 36 3.20 0.13 -3.13
C HIS A 36 3.87 1.45 -3.53
N HIS A 37 4.92 1.79 -2.79
CA HIS A 37 5.81 2.89 -3.12
C HIS A 37 7.26 2.46 -2.92
N SER A 38 8.06 2.58 -3.97
CA SER A 38 9.49 2.27 -3.97
C SER A 38 10.27 3.36 -4.70
N PHE A 39 11.59 3.37 -4.52
CA PHE A 39 12.50 4.30 -5.20
C PHE A 39 12.42 4.24 -6.74
N MET A 40 11.94 3.11 -7.28
CA MET A 40 11.83 2.88 -8.73
C MET A 40 10.44 3.15 -9.31
N GLY A 41 9.44 3.48 -8.49
CA GLY A 41 8.09 3.72 -8.98
C GLY A 41 7.07 3.95 -7.87
N ASN A 42 6.07 4.77 -8.19
CA ASN A 42 5.01 5.16 -7.26
C ASN A 42 3.65 4.70 -7.79
N SER A 43 2.98 3.82 -7.04
CA SER A 43 1.55 3.50 -7.27
C SER A 43 0.63 4.43 -6.48
N SER A 44 1.18 5.29 -5.61
CA SER A 44 0.43 6.19 -4.74
C SER A 44 -0.11 7.40 -5.49
N SER A 45 -1.42 7.62 -5.35
CA SER A 45 -2.10 8.86 -5.74
C SER A 45 -2.62 9.52 -4.47
N GLU A 46 -2.42 10.84 -4.32
CA GLU A 46 -2.98 11.59 -3.20
C GLU A 46 -4.50 11.44 -3.12
N LYS A 47 -5.18 11.40 -4.27
CA LYS A 47 -6.62 11.17 -4.34
C LYS A 47 -7.01 9.79 -3.82
N ALA A 48 -6.24 8.76 -4.16
CA ALA A 48 -6.51 7.41 -3.67
C ALA A 48 -6.32 7.31 -2.15
N VAL A 49 -5.28 7.94 -1.61
CA VAL A 49 -5.03 7.98 -0.16
C VAL A 49 -6.14 8.75 0.56
N GLN A 50 -6.59 9.87 0.01
CA GLN A 50 -7.67 10.66 0.59
C GLN A 50 -9.01 9.91 0.56
N PHE A 51 -9.33 9.27 -0.57
CA PHE A 51 -10.50 8.42 -0.71
C PHE A 51 -10.51 7.32 0.35
N CYS A 52 -9.39 6.61 0.55
CA CYS A 52 -9.31 5.59 1.60
C CYS A 52 -9.64 6.15 2.99
N LYS A 53 -9.13 7.34 3.34
CA LYS A 53 -9.42 7.97 4.64
C LYS A 53 -10.89 8.35 4.79
N GLU A 54 -11.51 8.88 3.74
CA GLU A 54 -12.92 9.28 3.73
C GLU A 54 -13.87 8.07 3.84
N HIS A 55 -13.44 6.92 3.32
CA HIS A 55 -14.22 5.68 3.29
C HIS A 55 -13.84 4.67 4.39
N ASN A 56 -13.13 5.10 5.45
CA ASN A 56 -12.69 4.25 6.57
C ASN A 56 -11.87 3.02 6.14
N ILE A 57 -11.06 3.17 5.09
CA ILE A 57 -10.09 2.17 4.64
C ILE A 57 -8.73 2.52 5.26
N ASN A 58 -8.18 1.59 6.04
CA ASN A 58 -6.83 1.68 6.57
C ASN A 58 -5.83 1.57 5.42
N VAL A 59 -5.12 2.66 5.14
CA VAL A 59 -4.22 2.75 4.00
C VAL A 59 -2.75 2.89 4.42
N ILE A 60 -1.93 1.97 3.95
CA ILE A 60 -0.47 2.09 3.95
C ILE A 60 -0.07 2.70 2.60
N ALA A 61 0.16 4.01 2.57
CA ALA A 61 0.39 4.76 1.33
C ALA A 61 1.87 4.80 0.87
N ASN A 62 2.77 4.15 1.61
CA ASN A 62 4.22 4.20 1.40
C ASN A 62 4.89 2.86 1.70
N GLY A 63 6.07 2.65 1.12
CA GLY A 63 6.91 1.48 1.37
C GLY A 63 6.60 0.29 0.47
N CYS A 64 7.57 -0.61 0.35
CA CYS A 64 7.45 -1.86 -0.38
C CYS A 64 7.05 -2.99 0.60
N PRO A 65 6.00 -3.79 0.33
CA PRO A 65 5.61 -4.92 1.17
C PRO A 65 6.73 -5.92 1.45
N MET A 66 7.64 -6.10 0.48
CA MET A 66 8.82 -6.97 0.61
C MET A 66 9.79 -6.53 1.71
N MET A 67 9.70 -5.30 2.22
CA MET A 67 10.45 -4.86 3.41
C MET A 67 9.94 -5.53 4.70
N PHE A 68 8.73 -6.08 4.70
CA PHE A 68 8.02 -6.55 5.89
C PHE A 68 7.62 -8.03 5.80
N CYS A 69 7.27 -8.54 4.61
CA CYS A 69 6.91 -9.94 4.40
C CYS A 69 8.16 -10.84 4.41
N ALA A 70 8.23 -11.81 5.33
CA ALA A 70 9.31 -12.77 5.37
C ALA A 70 9.21 -13.83 4.23
N PRO A 71 10.33 -14.30 3.67
CA PRO A 71 11.71 -13.91 3.98
C PRO A 71 12.11 -12.57 3.31
N VAL A 72 12.68 -11.67 4.11
CA VAL A 72 13.18 -10.37 3.63
C VAL A 72 14.65 -10.51 3.22
N ASP A 73 14.96 -10.24 1.95
CA ASP A 73 16.34 -10.26 1.46
C ASP A 73 17.18 -9.09 2.02
N PHE A 74 18.50 -9.19 1.85
CA PHE A 74 19.43 -8.21 2.38
C PHE A 74 19.17 -6.79 1.86
N GLY A 75 18.81 -6.64 0.58
CA GLY A 75 18.48 -5.35 -0.03
C GLY A 75 17.27 -4.71 0.64
N HIS A 76 16.18 -5.47 0.81
CA HIS A 76 14.97 -4.99 1.47
C HIS A 76 15.16 -4.72 2.98
N LYS A 77 16.07 -5.44 3.66
CA LYS A 77 16.48 -5.12 5.04
C LYS A 77 17.20 -3.77 5.12
N CYS A 78 18.15 -3.51 4.23
CA CYS A 78 18.85 -2.22 4.15
C CYS A 78 17.88 -1.08 3.84
N MET A 79 16.98 -1.27 2.88
CA MET A 79 15.96 -0.27 2.52
C MET A 79 15.03 0.06 3.69
N ARG A 80 14.57 -0.95 4.43
CA ARG A 80 13.76 -0.74 5.65
C ARG A 80 14.52 0.09 6.68
N TRP A 81 15.80 -0.20 6.89
CA TRP A 81 16.64 0.55 7.83
C TRP A 81 16.85 2.00 7.42
N ILE A 82 17.19 2.27 6.15
CA ILE A 82 17.33 3.63 5.60
C ILE A 82 15.99 4.38 5.69
N GLY A 83 14.88 3.71 5.35
CA GLY A 83 13.54 4.28 5.47
C GLY A 83 13.22 4.71 6.91
N LYS A 84 13.62 3.90 7.90
CA LYS A 84 13.43 4.20 9.32
C LYS A 84 14.22 5.44 9.75
N MET A 85 15.48 5.56 9.29
CA MET A 85 16.32 6.71 9.60
C MET A 85 15.86 8.01 8.94
N THR A 86 15.29 7.90 7.74
CA THR A 86 14.84 9.06 6.95
C THR A 86 13.39 9.45 7.21
N GLY A 87 12.67 8.73 8.08
CA GLY A 87 11.25 8.97 8.37
C GLY A 87 10.30 8.67 7.21
N LYS A 88 10.77 7.93 6.19
CA LYS A 88 10.01 7.61 4.97
C LYS A 88 9.28 6.27 5.02
N LEU A 89 9.35 5.56 6.15
CA LEU A 89 8.52 4.39 6.37
C LEU A 89 7.07 4.80 6.60
N PRO A 90 6.10 3.95 6.20
CA PRO A 90 4.72 4.15 6.62
C PRO A 90 4.64 4.25 8.14
N LYS A 91 3.88 5.24 8.62
CA LYS A 91 3.55 5.33 10.04
C LYS A 91 2.64 4.16 10.37
N GLU A 92 2.94 3.46 11.46
CA GLU A 92 2.05 2.46 12.02
C GLU A 92 0.73 3.18 12.36
N GLY A 93 -0.36 2.72 11.73
CA GLY A 93 -1.71 3.27 11.89
C GLY A 93 -2.35 2.82 13.18
#